data_AF-A0A2B8A5B6-F1
#
_entry.id   AF-A0A2B8A5B6-F1
#
_cell.length_a   1.000
_cell.length_b   1.000
_cell.length_c   1.000
_cell.angle_alpha   90.00
_cell.angle_beta   90.00
_cell.angle_gamma   90.00
#
_symmetry.space_group_name_H-M   'P 1'
#
loop_
_entity.id
_entity.type
_entity.pdbx_description
1 polymer ?
#
loop_
_entity_poly.entity_id
_entity_poly.type
_entity_poly.pdbx_seq_one_letter_code
_entity_poly.pdbx_strand_id
1 'polypeptide(L)'
;GVRMATLTDISILKLDAIKNRIHKKDFIDLYFLFGKLGGTDVVSNYLKVTKSETVHDVATKLSRVRGAMNNKTPMPQMLISFDEDALEKSFDQWISEIEKIGTN
;
A
#
# COMPACT_ATOMS: atom_id res chain seq x y z
N GLY A 1 -4.08 28.76 -7.52
CA GLY A 1 -3.61 27.36 -7.57
C GLY A 1 -4.16 26.60 -6.37
N VAL A 2 -4.45 25.31 -6.52
CA VAL A 2 -4.92 24.46 -5.41
C VAL A 2 -3.70 23.88 -4.69
N ARG A 3 -3.63 24.03 -3.36
CA ARG A 3 -2.60 23.37 -2.54
C ARG A 3 -2.98 21.90 -2.37
N MET A 4 -2.07 21.00 -2.72
CA MET A 4 -2.29 19.55 -2.58
C MET A 4 -1.24 18.94 -1.65
N ALA A 5 -1.61 17.84 -0.99
CA ALA A 5 -0.69 17.03 -0.20
C ALA A 5 0.39 16.40 -1.10
N THR A 6 1.55 16.11 -0.54
CA THR A 6 2.60 15.43 -1.29
C THR A 6 2.24 13.96 -1.53
N LEU A 7 2.85 13.32 -2.52
CA LEU A 7 2.64 11.88 -2.76
C LEU A 7 3.07 11.03 -1.56
N THR A 8 4.12 11.45 -0.86
CA THR A 8 4.58 10.80 0.37
C THR A 8 3.50 10.87 1.45
N ASP A 9 2.92 12.04 1.69
CA ASP A 9 1.83 12.19 2.67
C ASP A 9 0.62 11.32 2.29
N ILE A 10 0.25 11.33 1.00
CA ILE A 10 -0.85 10.52 0.48
C ILE A 10 -0.57 9.03 0.69
N SER A 11 0.66 8.57 0.43
CA SER A 11 1.05 7.16 0.62
C SER A 11 0.99 6.70 2.07
N ILE A 12 1.38 7.56 3.02
CA ILE A 12 1.28 7.30 4.46
C ILE A 12 -0.20 7.16 4.85
N LEU A 13 -1.04 8.09 4.40
CA LEU A 13 -2.49 8.04 4.67
C LEU A 13 -3.17 6.81 4.04
N LYS A 14 -2.72 6.38 2.85
CA LYS A 14 -3.23 5.19 2.19
C LYS A 14 -2.79 3.90 2.88
N LEU A 15 -1.55 3.85 3.36
CA LEU A 15 -1.07 2.71 4.12
C LEU A 15 -1.75 2.61 5.49
N ASP A 16 -2.03 3.75 6.13
CA ASP A 16 -2.84 3.78 7.35
C ASP A 16 -4.28 3.33 7.10
N ALA A 17 -4.87 3.80 6.00
CA ALA A 17 -6.24 3.48 5.63
C ALA A 17 -6.52 1.99 5.60
N ILE A 18 -5.59 1.20 5.05
CA ILE A 18 -5.80 -0.23 4.90
C ILE A 18 -5.80 -0.97 6.24
N LYS A 19 -5.32 -0.38 7.34
CA LYS A 19 -5.38 -0.99 8.68
C LYS A 19 -6.77 -1.55 9.00
N ASN A 20 -7.79 -0.72 8.83
CA ASN A 20 -9.18 -1.05 9.14
C ASN A 20 -10.05 -1.24 7.88
N ARG A 21 -9.57 -0.85 6.70
CA ARG A 21 -10.33 -0.92 5.45
C ARG A 21 -9.73 -1.93 4.49
N ILE A 22 -10.57 -2.82 4.00
CA ILE A 22 -10.20 -3.79 2.97
C ILE A 22 -10.95 -3.39 1.69
N HIS A 23 -10.60 -2.27 1.07
CA HIS A 23 -11.29 -1.77 -0.13
C HIS A 23 -10.36 -1.83 -1.35
N LYS A 24 -10.85 -2.34 -2.49
CA LYS A 24 -10.06 -2.44 -3.74
C LYS A 24 -9.29 -1.17 -4.07
N LYS A 25 -9.98 -0.02 -4.02
CA LYS A 25 -9.38 1.28 -4.34
C LYS A 25 -8.16 1.63 -3.51
N ASP A 26 -8.13 1.27 -2.22
CA ASP A 26 -7.03 1.66 -1.34
C ASP A 26 -5.77 0.82 -1.64
N PHE A 27 -5.94 -0.45 -2.02
CA PHE A 27 -4.84 -1.30 -2.49
C PHE A 27 -4.36 -0.92 -3.89
N ILE A 28 -5.27 -0.52 -4.79
CA ILE A 28 -4.92 -0.01 -6.13
C ILE A 28 -4.15 1.32 -6.02
N ASP A 29 -4.62 2.24 -5.17
CA ASP A 29 -3.90 3.50 -4.94
C ASP A 29 -2.48 3.22 -4.38
N LEU A 30 -2.37 2.29 -3.43
CA LEU A 30 -1.07 1.86 -2.91
C LEU A 30 -0.18 1.23 -3.97
N TYR A 31 -0.72 0.42 -4.88
CA TYR A 31 0.02 -0.16 -6.00
C TYR A 31 0.71 0.93 -6.83
N PHE A 32 -0.04 1.97 -7.22
CA PHE A 32 0.54 3.08 -7.99
C PHE A 32 1.51 3.94 -7.18
N LEU A 33 1.21 4.17 -5.89
CA LEU A 33 2.08 4.95 -5.02
C LEU A 33 3.40 4.24 -4.73
N PHE A 34 3.37 2.94 -4.46
CA PHE A 34 4.56 2.11 -4.25
C PHE A 34 5.37 2.00 -5.54
N GLY A 35 4.72 1.81 -6.69
CA GLY A 35 5.41 1.82 -7.98
C GLY A 35 6.12 3.15 -8.29
N LYS A 36 5.58 4.28 -7.81
CA LYS A 36 6.15 5.61 -8.04
C LYS A 36 7.21 6.03 -7.01
N LEU A 37 7.04 5.65 -5.75
CA LEU A 37 7.86 6.11 -4.63
C LEU A 37 8.84 5.05 -4.11
N GLY A 38 8.66 3.78 -4.48
CA GLY A 38 9.34 2.65 -3.88
C GLY A 38 8.60 2.13 -2.64
N GLY A 39 8.26 0.84 -2.60
CA GLY A 39 7.49 0.26 -1.49
C GLY A 39 8.24 0.32 -0.15
N THR A 40 9.53 0.07 -0.16
CA THR A 40 10.41 0.17 1.01
C THR A 40 10.47 1.58 1.58
N ASP A 41 10.49 2.60 0.72
CA ASP A 41 10.52 4.01 1.13
C ASP A 41 9.19 4.46 1.72
N VAL A 42 8.07 4.02 1.13
CA VAL A 42 6.74 4.29 1.69
C VAL A 42 6.62 3.69 3.09
N VAL A 43 7.01 2.43 3.28
CA VAL A 43 6.94 1.78 4.60
C VAL A 43 7.90 2.43 5.59
N SER A 44 9.12 2.76 5.18
CA SER A 44 10.09 3.44 6.05
C SER A 44 9.57 4.81 6.52
N ASN A 45 8.93 5.58 5.64
CA ASN A 45 8.33 6.85 5.99
C ASN A 45 7.09 6.69 6.86
N TYR A 46 6.27 5.68 6.60
CA TYR A 46 5.12 5.34 7.43
C TYR A 46 5.53 5.01 8.86
N LEU A 47 6.50 4.10 9.06
CA LEU A 47 6.97 3.68 10.39
C LEU A 47 7.61 4.83 11.20
N LYS A 48 8.24 5.81 10.54
CA LYS A 48 8.72 7.04 11.20
C LYS A 48 7.58 7.87 11.81
N VAL A 49 6.40 7.83 11.20
CA VAL A 49 5.20 8.53 11.66
C VAL A 49 4.42 7.67 12.66
N THR A 50 4.24 6.38 12.36
CA THR A 50 3.50 5.42 13.19
C THR A 50 4.44 4.69 14.15
N LYS A 51 4.84 5.39 15.22
CA LYS A 51 5.79 4.90 16.24
C LYS A 51 5.41 3.58 16.94
N SER A 52 4.18 3.09 16.77
CA SER A 52 3.65 1.90 17.44
C SER A 52 3.58 0.66 16.56
N GLU A 53 3.76 0.80 15.25
CA GLU A 53 3.63 -0.34 14.33
C GLU A 53 5.00 -0.86 13.91
N THR A 54 5.05 -2.17 13.66
CA THR A 54 6.25 -2.87 13.24
C THR A 54 6.22 -3.16 11.74
N VAL A 55 7.37 -3.53 11.20
CA VAL A 55 7.48 -4.06 9.83
C VAL A 55 6.52 -5.24 9.61
N HIS A 56 6.40 -6.13 10.60
CA HIS A 56 5.51 -7.27 10.55
C HIS A 56 4.02 -6.86 10.49
N ASP A 57 3.61 -5.84 11.24
CA ASP A 57 2.25 -5.32 11.19
C ASP A 57 1.93 -4.77 9.79
N VAL A 58 2.88 -4.08 9.18
CA VAL A 58 2.73 -3.55 7.82
C VAL A 58 2.66 -4.68 6.79
N ALA A 59 3.55 -5.66 6.86
CA ALA A 59 3.54 -6.84 5.98
C ALA A 59 2.18 -7.58 6.05
N THR A 60 1.67 -7.80 7.27
CA THR A 60 0.35 -8.41 7.50
C THR A 60 -0.78 -7.58 6.89
N LYS A 61 -0.68 -6.25 6.96
CA LYS A 61 -1.70 -5.38 6.35
C LYS A 61 -1.68 -5.48 4.83
N LEU A 62 -0.50 -5.51 4.22
CA LEU A 62 -0.29 -5.60 2.76
C LEU A 62 -0.70 -6.96 2.19
N SER A 63 -0.49 -8.06 2.92
CA SER A 63 -0.82 -9.42 2.45
C SER A 63 -2.33 -9.64 2.21
N ARG A 64 -3.18 -8.76 2.74
CA ARG A 64 -4.64 -8.78 2.53
C ARG A 64 -5.08 -8.32 1.14
N VAL A 65 -4.15 -7.99 0.24
CA VAL A 65 -4.45 -7.54 -1.13
C VAL A 65 -5.40 -8.48 -1.87
N ARG A 66 -5.15 -9.80 -1.81
CA ARG A 66 -6.03 -10.82 -2.39
C ARG A 66 -7.43 -10.78 -1.82
N GLY A 67 -7.54 -10.60 -0.50
CA GLY A 67 -8.81 -10.44 0.19
C GLY A 67 -9.56 -9.17 -0.22
N ALA A 68 -8.83 -8.10 -0.55
CA ALA A 68 -9.42 -6.86 -1.06
C ALA A 68 -9.94 -7.02 -2.50
N MET A 69 -9.16 -7.64 -3.38
CA MET A 69 -9.55 -7.86 -4.76
C MET A 69 -10.76 -8.80 -4.88
N ASN A 70 -10.89 -9.78 -4.00
CA ASN A 70 -12.00 -10.75 -4.05
C ASN A 70 -13.26 -10.36 -3.27
N ASN A 71 -13.28 -9.25 -2.56
CA ASN A 71 -14.44 -8.88 -1.74
C ASN A 71 -15.53 -8.11 -2.53
N LYS A 72 -16.59 -7.68 -1.83
CA LYS A 72 -17.75 -6.97 -2.43
C LYS A 72 -17.54 -5.47 -2.68
N THR A 73 -16.39 -4.90 -2.33
CA THR A 73 -16.13 -3.48 -2.59
C THR A 73 -16.02 -3.26 -4.10
N PRO A 74 -16.59 -2.17 -4.63
CA PRO A 74 -16.62 -1.94 -6.07
C PRO A 74 -15.21 -1.67 -6.61
N MET A 75 -14.97 -2.08 -7.85
CA MET A 75 -13.79 -1.64 -8.60
C MET A 75 -13.91 -0.12 -8.84
N PRO A 76 -12.88 0.69 -8.55
CA PRO A 76 -12.91 2.11 -8.88
C PRO A 76 -13.03 2.32 -10.40
N GLN A 77 -13.64 3.43 -10.79
CA GLN A 77 -13.58 3.89 -12.18
C GLN A 77 -12.17 4.43 -12.44
N MET A 78 -11.42 3.71 -13.27
CA MET A 78 -10.03 4.02 -13.55
C MET A 78 -9.87 4.79 -14.86
N LEU A 79 -8.95 5.76 -14.88
CA LEU A 79 -8.54 6.45 -16.12
C LEU A 79 -7.61 5.59 -16.98
N ILE A 80 -6.90 4.65 -16.34
CA ILE A 80 -5.99 3.70 -16.98
C ILE A 80 -6.31 2.29 -16.51
N SER A 81 -6.16 1.30 -17.39
CA SER A 81 -6.24 -0.10 -17.00
C SER A 81 -5.05 -0.48 -16.13
N PHE A 82 -5.25 -1.46 -15.25
CA PHE A 82 -4.18 -2.13 -14.52
C PHE A 82 -4.39 -3.64 -14.59
N ASP A 83 -3.31 -4.38 -14.33
CA ASP A 83 -3.32 -5.83 -14.30
C ASP A 83 -3.42 -6.28 -12.83
N GLU A 84 -4.49 -7.00 -12.50
CA GLU A 84 -4.73 -7.50 -11.13
C GLU A 84 -3.68 -8.52 -10.69
N ASP A 85 -3.21 -9.39 -11.59
CA ASP A 85 -2.16 -10.36 -11.30
C ASP A 85 -0.83 -9.67 -11.06
N ALA A 86 -0.52 -8.63 -11.85
CA ALA A 86 0.69 -7.82 -11.65
C ALA A 86 0.64 -7.06 -10.31
N LEU A 87 -0.53 -6.58 -9.92
CA LEU A 87 -0.75 -5.93 -8.63
C LEU A 87 -0.46 -6.92 -7.50
N GLU A 88 -1.07 -8.11 -7.49
CA GLU A 88 -0.86 -9.09 -6.42
C GLU A 88 0.61 -9.52 -6.31
N LYS A 89 1.26 -9.79 -7.45
CA LYS A 89 2.70 -10.14 -7.48
C LYS A 89 3.59 -9.02 -6.94
N SER A 90 3.26 -7.78 -7.25
CA SER A 90 4.02 -6.62 -6.75
C SER A 90 3.92 -6.50 -5.23
N PHE A 91 2.73 -6.75 -4.66
CA PHE A 91 2.57 -6.78 -3.21
C PHE A 91 3.37 -7.90 -2.56
N ASP A 92 3.36 -9.11 -3.11
CA ASP A 92 4.17 -10.22 -2.59
C ASP A 92 5.67 -9.87 -2.63
N GLN A 93 6.15 -9.25 -3.72
CA GLN A 93 7.52 -8.79 -3.84
C GLN A 93 7.86 -7.73 -2.79
N TRP A 94 7.04 -6.69 -2.67
CA TRP A 94 7.28 -5.62 -1.70
C TRP A 94 7.26 -6.14 -0.27
N ILE A 95 6.35 -7.04 0.09
CA ILE A 95 6.33 -7.68 1.42
C ILE A 95 7.67 -8.36 1.70
N SER A 96 8.19 -9.15 0.76
CA SER A 96 9.49 -9.81 0.92
C SER A 96 10.65 -8.80 1.06
N GLU A 97 10.61 -7.69 0.34
CA GLU A 97 11.62 -6.62 0.45
C GLU A 97 11.53 -5.88 1.78
N ILE A 98 10.32 -5.57 2.23
CA ILE A 98 10.04 -4.85 3.48
C ILE A 98 10.45 -5.68 4.70
N GLU A 99 10.16 -6.98 4.70
CA GLU A 99 10.52 -7.88 5.81
C GLU A 99 12.04 -7.94 6.04
N LYS A 100 12.85 -7.83 4.98
CA LYS A 100 14.32 -7.77 5.07
C LYS A 100 14.82 -6.51 5.79
N ILE A 101 14.04 -5.44 5.81
CA ILE A 101 14.38 -4.20 6.52
C ILE A 101 14.21 -4.38 8.03
N GLY A 102 13.24 -5.19 8.45
CA GLY A 102 12.93 -5.44 9.87
C GLY A 102 13.85 -6.46 10.55
N THR A 103 14.67 -7.19 9.79
CA THR A 103 15.63 -8.17 10.31
C THR A 103 17.05 -7.63 10.53
N ASN A 104 17.30 -6.36 10.19
CA ASN A 104 18.56 -5.64 10.43
C ASN A 104 18.45 -4.73 11.65
#